data_AF-A0A6V8QAU7-F1
#
_entry.id   AF-A0A6V8QAU7-F1
#
_cell.length_a   1.000
_cell.length_b   1.000
_cell.length_c   1.000
_cell.angle_alpha   90.00
_cell.angle_beta   90.00
_cell.angle_gamma   90.00
#
_symmetry.space_group_name_H-M   'P 1'
#
loop_
_entity.id
_entity.type
_entity.pdbx_description
1 polymer ?
#
loop_
_entity_poly.entity_id
_entity_poly.type
_entity_poly.pdbx_seq_one_letter_code
_entity_poly.pdbx_strand_id
1 'polypeptide(L)'
;MPGIAGEKTILGNHGAKMIAHPKATWGVTVSNPIWEEAKEVAERAGGDFLLNVSVNKRGEITGVFAGDLGQAHARGTAFVKASAMVPVAHPFDIVITTNSGYPLDLNLYQTVKGMSAAAQVVKPGGTIIVAAECRDGIPDHGRYKELLDMARSPQKLLEIINTPGFSMQDQWEAQIQALIQLKADVYLKTSYLSDEEIRQALLLPCHSIEEEVERLLKRYGPQASICVLPEGPQTIPYLEAARPLS
;
A
#
# COMPACT_ATOMS: atom_id res chain seq x y z
N MET A 1 6.90 -18.02 1.25
CA MET A 1 7.35 -17.10 0.18
C MET A 1 7.06 -15.67 0.59
N PRO A 2 7.86 -14.64 0.23
CA PRO A 2 9.08 -14.68 -0.58
C PRO A 2 10.38 -15.06 0.15
N GLY A 3 10.40 -15.09 1.49
CA GLY A 3 11.65 -15.08 2.28
C GLY A 3 12.77 -16.07 1.95
N ILE A 4 12.48 -17.24 1.36
CA ILE A 4 13.48 -18.24 0.93
C ILE A 4 13.17 -18.82 -0.46
N ALA A 5 12.42 -18.08 -1.29
CA ALA A 5 12.04 -18.52 -2.63
C ALA A 5 13.02 -18.01 -3.70
N GLY A 6 13.13 -18.74 -4.81
CA GLY A 6 13.87 -18.27 -5.98
C GLY A 6 13.16 -17.12 -6.69
N GLU A 7 13.92 -16.26 -7.36
CA GLU A 7 13.43 -15.05 -8.03
C GLU A 7 12.23 -15.31 -8.95
N LYS A 8 12.30 -16.33 -9.81
CA LYS A 8 11.18 -16.70 -10.72
C LYS A 8 9.87 -16.94 -9.97
N THR A 9 9.93 -17.59 -8.81
CA THR A 9 8.76 -17.86 -7.96
C THR A 9 8.23 -16.58 -7.34
N ILE A 10 9.13 -15.69 -6.87
CA ILE A 10 8.77 -14.39 -6.31
C ILE A 10 8.06 -13.53 -7.36
N LEU A 11 8.64 -13.42 -8.57
CA LEU A 11 8.05 -12.65 -9.66
C LEU A 11 6.72 -13.22 -10.14
N GLY A 12 6.56 -14.55 -10.13
CA GLY A 12 5.27 -15.20 -10.42
C GLY A 12 4.18 -14.80 -9.43
N ASN A 13 4.47 -14.88 -8.13
CA ASN A 13 3.54 -14.52 -7.06
C ASN A 13 3.17 -13.03 -7.05
N HIS A 14 4.11 -12.17 -7.45
CA HIS A 14 3.90 -10.72 -7.57
C HIS A 14 3.52 -10.28 -9.00
N GLY A 15 3.12 -11.23 -9.84
CA GLY A 15 2.75 -10.93 -11.23
C GLY A 15 1.51 -10.04 -11.33
N ALA A 16 1.37 -9.34 -12.46
CA ALA A 16 0.36 -8.31 -12.67
C ALA A 16 -1.08 -8.74 -12.31
N LYS A 17 -1.48 -9.96 -12.66
CA LYS A 17 -2.81 -10.51 -12.35
C LYS A 17 -3.03 -10.76 -10.86
N MET A 18 -1.98 -11.18 -10.15
CA MET A 18 -2.03 -11.45 -8.71
C MET A 18 -2.23 -10.14 -7.95
N ILE A 19 -1.44 -9.12 -8.31
CA ILE A 19 -1.49 -7.78 -7.72
C ILE A 19 -2.81 -7.06 -8.03
N ALA A 20 -3.33 -7.19 -9.25
CA ALA A 20 -4.61 -6.58 -9.63
C ALA A 20 -5.84 -7.25 -9.00
N HIS A 21 -5.67 -8.39 -8.33
CA HIS A 21 -6.80 -9.13 -7.78
C HIS A 21 -7.44 -8.33 -6.63
N PRO A 22 -8.78 -8.16 -6.59
CA PRO A 22 -9.44 -7.31 -5.59
C PRO A 22 -9.29 -7.81 -4.14
N LYS A 23 -8.91 -9.08 -3.95
CA LYS A 23 -8.60 -9.66 -2.62
C LYS A 23 -7.12 -9.55 -2.23
N ALA A 24 -6.24 -9.14 -3.15
CA ALA A 24 -4.84 -8.84 -2.85
C ALA A 24 -4.72 -7.48 -2.14
N THR A 25 -5.26 -7.42 -0.92
CA THR A 25 -5.41 -6.17 -0.17
C THR A 25 -5.21 -6.38 1.33
N TRP A 26 -5.24 -5.28 2.08
CA TRP A 26 -4.92 -5.23 3.50
C TRP A 26 -5.82 -6.13 4.35
N GLY A 27 -5.19 -6.95 5.20
CA GLY A 27 -5.90 -7.78 6.17
C GLY A 27 -6.79 -8.87 5.57
N VAL A 28 -6.57 -9.24 4.30
CA VAL A 28 -7.28 -10.32 3.60
C VAL A 28 -6.32 -11.47 3.31
N THR A 29 -6.61 -12.62 3.91
CA THR A 29 -5.87 -13.88 3.68
C THR A 29 -6.70 -14.90 2.90
N VAL A 30 -8.02 -14.94 3.09
CA VAL A 30 -8.92 -15.86 2.38
C VAL A 30 -9.21 -15.34 0.97
N SER A 31 -9.04 -16.18 -0.05
CA SER A 31 -9.21 -15.84 -1.46
C SER A 31 -8.29 -14.74 -1.97
N ASN A 32 -7.23 -14.42 -1.21
CA ASN A 32 -6.14 -13.58 -1.67
C ASN A 32 -5.13 -14.48 -2.39
N PRO A 33 -5.02 -14.41 -3.73
CA PRO A 33 -4.22 -15.38 -4.47
C PRO A 33 -2.73 -15.31 -4.11
N ILE A 34 -2.22 -14.13 -3.76
CA ILE A 34 -0.83 -13.95 -3.31
C ILE A 34 -0.58 -14.73 -2.03
N TRP A 35 -1.50 -14.60 -1.07
CA TRP A 35 -1.41 -15.29 0.22
C TRP A 35 -1.65 -16.80 0.08
N GLU A 36 -2.62 -17.21 -0.73
CA GLU A 36 -2.95 -18.63 -0.93
C GLU A 36 -1.78 -19.40 -1.54
N GLU A 37 -1.10 -18.83 -2.55
CA GLU A 37 0.12 -19.42 -3.11
C GLU A 37 1.25 -19.44 -2.07
N ALA A 38 1.42 -18.36 -1.29
CA ALA A 38 2.43 -18.31 -0.23
C ALA A 38 2.21 -19.38 0.86
N LYS A 39 0.95 -19.64 1.22
CA LYS A 39 0.54 -20.71 2.14
C LYS A 39 0.82 -22.09 1.53
N GLU A 40 0.40 -22.32 0.29
CA GLU A 40 0.63 -23.60 -0.39
C GLU A 40 2.13 -23.94 -0.47
N VAL A 41 2.97 -22.95 -0.82
CA VAL A 41 4.42 -23.12 -0.85
C VAL A 41 4.98 -23.47 0.54
N ALA A 42 4.50 -22.81 1.60
CA ALA A 42 4.94 -23.11 2.96
C ALA A 42 4.56 -24.53 3.42
N GLU A 43 3.35 -24.98 3.07
CA GLU A 43 2.87 -26.34 3.36
C GLU A 43 3.66 -27.40 2.59
N ARG A 44 3.98 -27.14 1.32
CA ARG A 44 4.80 -28.05 0.49
C ARG A 44 6.27 -28.10 0.92
N ALA A 45 6.80 -27.00 1.46
CA ALA A 45 8.19 -26.91 1.90
C ALA A 45 8.45 -27.65 3.23
N GLY A 46 7.42 -28.21 3.87
CA GLY A 46 7.56 -28.94 5.14
C GLY A 46 7.75 -28.02 6.35
N GLY A 47 7.07 -26.86 6.37
CA GLY A 47 7.03 -26.05 7.58
C GLY A 47 6.27 -26.80 8.69
N ASP A 48 6.99 -27.32 9.68
CA ASP A 48 6.40 -28.11 10.77
C ASP A 48 5.93 -27.24 11.96
N PHE A 49 6.50 -26.05 12.10
CA PHE A 49 6.24 -25.18 13.25
C PHE A 49 6.43 -23.70 12.90
N LEU A 50 5.48 -22.87 13.33
CA LEU A 50 5.53 -21.42 13.20
C LEU A 50 5.69 -20.79 14.58
N LEU A 51 6.52 -19.74 14.66
CA LEU A 51 6.61 -18.82 15.80
C LEU A 51 6.59 -17.39 15.26
N ASN A 52 5.46 -16.72 15.42
CA ASN A 52 5.31 -15.30 15.09
C ASN A 52 5.12 -14.47 16.36
N VAL A 53 5.59 -13.23 16.31
CA VAL A 53 5.33 -12.22 17.34
C VAL A 53 4.64 -11.02 16.71
N SER A 54 3.71 -10.40 17.46
CA SER A 54 3.26 -9.04 17.16
C SER A 54 4.05 -8.05 18.01
N VAL A 55 4.31 -6.86 17.47
CA VAL A 55 5.07 -5.81 18.16
C VAL A 55 4.29 -4.49 18.16
N ASN A 56 4.54 -3.65 19.15
CA ASN A 56 4.04 -2.27 19.16
C ASN A 56 5.04 -1.30 18.51
N LYS A 57 4.70 0.00 18.47
CA LYS A 57 5.57 1.05 17.91
C LYS A 57 6.93 1.24 18.59
N ARG A 58 7.12 0.68 19.79
CA ARG A 58 8.41 0.66 20.50
C ARG A 58 9.22 -0.61 20.22
N GLY A 59 8.73 -1.50 19.37
CA GLY A 59 9.34 -2.80 19.10
C GLY A 59 9.14 -3.84 20.22
N GLU A 60 8.27 -3.56 21.19
CA GLU A 60 8.00 -4.49 22.29
C GLU A 60 6.99 -5.56 21.84
N ILE A 61 7.18 -6.80 22.29
CA ILE A 61 6.28 -7.91 21.99
C ILE A 61 4.92 -7.68 22.66
N THR A 62 3.85 -7.77 21.86
CA THR A 62 2.45 -7.66 22.32
C THR A 62 1.68 -8.97 22.24
N GLY A 63 2.24 -9.98 21.57
CA GLY A 63 1.62 -11.28 21.39
C GLY A 63 2.62 -12.28 20.81
N VAL A 64 2.44 -13.55 21.16
CA VAL A 64 3.25 -14.68 20.68
C VAL A 64 2.30 -15.77 20.18
N PHE A 65 2.51 -16.22 18.95
CA PHE A 65 1.66 -17.19 18.26
C PHE A 65 2.52 -18.33 17.74
N ALA A 66 2.36 -19.52 18.32
CA ALA A 66 3.22 -20.65 18.05
C ALA A 66 2.41 -21.94 17.77
N GLY A 67 2.90 -22.77 16.86
CA GLY A 67 2.31 -24.09 16.55
C GLY A 67 2.13 -24.33 15.04
N ASP A 68 1.02 -24.99 14.68
CA ASP A 68 0.63 -25.23 13.29
C ASP A 68 0.62 -23.94 12.47
N LEU A 69 1.18 -23.98 11.25
CA LEU A 69 1.39 -22.82 10.39
C LEU A 69 0.10 -22.05 10.15
N GLY A 70 -0.96 -22.75 9.73
CA GLY A 70 -2.24 -22.14 9.40
C GLY A 70 -2.91 -21.54 10.63
N GLN A 71 -3.04 -22.33 11.70
CA GLN A 71 -3.75 -21.92 12.92
C GLN A 71 -3.02 -20.82 13.69
N ALA A 72 -1.71 -20.94 13.88
CA ALA A 72 -0.93 -19.93 14.62
C ALA A 72 -0.91 -18.60 13.85
N HIS A 73 -0.71 -18.63 12.53
CA HIS A 73 -0.79 -17.43 11.70
C HIS A 73 -2.20 -16.80 11.75
N ALA A 74 -3.27 -17.59 11.60
CA ALA A 74 -4.64 -17.09 11.64
C ALA A 74 -5.00 -16.40 12.97
N ARG A 75 -4.53 -16.96 14.11
CA ARG A 75 -4.71 -16.31 15.42
C ARG A 75 -3.93 -15.01 15.53
N GLY A 76 -2.69 -15.00 15.02
CA GLY A 76 -1.84 -13.80 15.00
C GLY A 76 -2.43 -12.67 14.15
N THR A 77 -2.91 -12.98 12.95
CA THR A 77 -3.53 -11.96 12.07
C THR A 77 -4.84 -11.45 12.63
N ALA A 78 -5.67 -12.30 13.25
CA ALA A 78 -6.88 -11.86 13.93
C ALA A 78 -6.57 -10.90 15.09
N PHE A 79 -5.53 -11.19 15.88
CA PHE A 79 -5.08 -10.32 16.97
C PHE A 79 -4.60 -8.96 16.46
N VAL A 80 -3.69 -8.94 15.47
CA VAL A 80 -3.14 -7.69 14.92
C VAL A 80 -4.22 -6.86 14.23
N LYS A 81 -5.15 -7.50 13.51
CA LYS A 81 -6.25 -6.82 12.83
C LYS A 81 -7.10 -6.00 13.79
N ALA A 82 -7.32 -6.50 15.02
CA ALA A 82 -8.13 -5.80 16.02
C ALA A 82 -7.52 -4.47 16.49
N SER A 83 -6.20 -4.29 16.40
CA SER A 83 -5.50 -3.06 16.79
C SER A 83 -5.02 -2.21 15.61
N ALA A 84 -4.70 -2.84 14.48
CA ALA A 84 -4.09 -2.17 13.32
C ALA A 84 -5.10 -1.76 12.24
N MET A 85 -6.33 -2.29 12.26
CA MET A 85 -7.34 -1.95 11.26
C MET A 85 -8.55 -1.26 11.86
N VAL A 86 -8.99 -0.17 11.23
CA VAL A 86 -10.07 0.68 11.74
C VAL A 86 -11.24 0.72 10.75
N PRO A 87 -12.46 0.31 11.16
CA PRO A 87 -13.63 0.44 10.29
C PRO A 87 -14.05 1.91 10.16
N VAL A 88 -14.49 2.30 8.96
CA VAL A 88 -15.13 3.59 8.69
C VAL A 88 -16.41 3.39 7.90
N ALA A 89 -17.42 4.23 8.16
CA ALA A 89 -18.75 4.07 7.56
C ALA A 89 -18.81 4.46 6.08
N HIS A 90 -18.03 5.46 5.67
CA HIS A 90 -18.09 6.04 4.33
C HIS A 90 -16.69 6.44 3.83
N PRO A 91 -16.48 6.45 2.50
CA PRO A 91 -15.24 6.97 1.93
C PRO A 91 -15.18 8.51 2.00
N PHE A 92 -13.97 9.06 1.94
CA PHE A 92 -13.66 10.47 2.11
C PHE A 92 -13.27 11.14 0.79
N ASP A 93 -13.54 12.44 0.69
CA ASP A 93 -13.13 13.26 -0.47
C ASP A 93 -11.62 13.50 -0.47
N ILE A 94 -11.05 13.72 0.72
CA ILE A 94 -9.62 13.97 0.93
C ILE A 94 -9.11 12.99 2.01
N VAL A 95 -8.00 12.31 1.75
CA VAL A 95 -7.29 11.51 2.75
C VAL A 95 -5.87 12.02 2.89
N ILE A 96 -5.50 12.48 4.08
CA ILE A 96 -4.15 12.91 4.43
C ILE A 96 -3.48 11.75 5.16
N THR A 97 -2.32 11.31 4.70
CA THR A 97 -1.60 10.18 5.30
C THR A 97 -0.12 10.46 5.42
N THR A 98 0.59 9.62 6.16
CA THR A 98 2.05 9.55 6.16
C THR A 98 2.53 8.16 5.75
N ASN A 99 3.84 7.94 5.73
CA ASN A 99 4.42 6.59 5.74
C ASN A 99 5.09 6.22 7.07
N SER A 100 4.56 6.75 8.19
CA SER A 100 5.00 6.48 9.58
C SER A 100 6.41 6.94 9.96
N GLY A 101 7.00 7.85 9.17
CA GLY A 101 8.30 8.46 9.48
C GLY A 101 9.48 7.50 9.38
N TYR A 102 10.67 7.99 9.69
CA TYR A 102 11.90 7.21 9.56
C TYR A 102 11.90 5.98 10.51
N PRO A 103 12.35 4.80 10.04
CA PRO A 103 12.93 4.50 8.73
C PRO A 103 11.92 4.05 7.67
N LEU A 104 10.62 4.10 7.94
CA LEU A 104 9.58 3.57 7.07
C LEU A 104 9.30 4.46 5.86
N ASP A 105 9.57 5.76 5.93
CA ASP A 105 9.41 6.72 4.83
C ASP A 105 10.73 7.06 4.11
N LEU A 106 11.70 6.14 4.15
CA LEU A 106 13.07 6.35 3.64
C LEU A 106 13.12 6.79 2.18
N ASN A 107 12.27 6.24 1.31
CA ASN A 107 12.22 6.53 -0.12
C ASN A 107 10.80 6.46 -0.69
N LEU A 108 10.64 6.89 -1.94
CA LEU A 108 9.33 6.93 -2.60
C LEU A 108 8.69 5.54 -2.71
N TYR A 109 9.47 4.50 -2.98
CA TYR A 109 8.97 3.12 -3.08
C TYR A 109 8.22 2.72 -1.81
N GLN A 110 8.79 2.95 -0.62
CA GLN A 110 8.11 2.60 0.63
C GLN A 110 6.85 3.43 0.87
N THR A 111 6.84 4.68 0.40
CA THR A 111 5.73 5.63 0.58
C THR A 111 4.43 5.16 -0.06
N VAL A 112 4.52 4.32 -1.11
CA VAL A 112 3.35 3.70 -1.77
C VAL A 112 2.50 2.89 -0.78
N LYS A 113 3.06 2.36 0.32
CA LYS A 113 2.30 1.66 1.36
C LYS A 113 1.31 2.58 2.08
N GLY A 114 1.75 3.78 2.48
CA GLY A 114 0.89 4.81 3.06
C GLY A 114 -0.17 5.28 2.09
N MET A 115 0.18 5.46 0.81
CA MET A 115 -0.79 5.76 -0.26
C MET A 115 -1.84 4.64 -0.39
N SER A 116 -1.41 3.38 -0.33
CA SER A 116 -2.29 2.20 -0.45
C SER A 116 -3.26 2.06 0.73
N ALA A 117 -2.82 2.39 1.95
CA ALA A 117 -3.69 2.46 3.12
C ALA A 117 -4.74 3.56 2.98
N ALA A 118 -4.34 4.76 2.55
CA ALA A 118 -5.27 5.86 2.26
C ALA A 118 -6.27 5.51 1.14
N ALA A 119 -5.80 4.79 0.12
CA ALA A 119 -6.62 4.37 -1.01
C ALA A 119 -7.76 3.42 -0.62
N GLN A 120 -7.73 2.79 0.57
CA GLN A 120 -8.84 1.97 1.07
C GLN A 120 -10.12 2.79 1.28
N VAL A 121 -9.98 4.07 1.64
CA VAL A 121 -11.11 4.90 2.09
C VAL A 121 -11.25 6.22 1.35
N VAL A 122 -10.40 6.53 0.36
CA VAL A 122 -10.66 7.64 -0.57
C VAL A 122 -11.80 7.30 -1.53
N LYS A 123 -12.65 8.28 -1.87
CA LYS A 123 -13.65 8.16 -2.95
C LYS A 123 -12.95 8.02 -4.32
N PRO A 124 -13.57 7.33 -5.30
CA PRO A 124 -13.16 7.48 -6.70
C PRO A 124 -13.22 8.96 -7.12
N GLY A 125 -12.13 9.48 -7.70
CA GLY A 125 -11.96 10.90 -8.02
C GLY A 125 -11.64 11.81 -6.82
N GLY A 126 -11.42 11.24 -5.63
CA GLY A 126 -10.94 11.96 -4.45
C GLY A 126 -9.45 12.30 -4.54
N THR A 127 -8.91 12.83 -3.44
CA THR A 127 -7.49 13.20 -3.34
C THR A 127 -6.81 12.53 -2.14
N ILE A 128 -5.60 12.03 -2.35
CA ILE A 128 -4.68 11.59 -1.29
C ILE A 128 -3.55 12.60 -1.19
N ILE A 129 -3.27 13.11 0.01
CA ILE A 129 -2.05 13.86 0.32
C ILE A 129 -1.19 12.98 1.21
N VAL A 130 0.01 12.61 0.75
CA VAL A 130 0.96 11.82 1.53
C VAL A 130 2.16 12.67 1.92
N ALA A 131 2.46 12.70 3.22
CA ALA A 131 3.68 13.27 3.77
C ALA A 131 4.71 12.17 4.03
N ALA A 132 5.86 12.25 3.37
CA ALA A 132 6.96 11.31 3.54
C ALA A 132 8.29 12.03 3.31
N GLU A 133 9.28 11.76 4.16
CA GLU A 133 10.59 12.38 4.05
C GLU A 133 11.24 12.03 2.71
N CYS A 134 11.23 10.75 2.31
CA CYS A 134 11.86 10.26 1.08
C CYS A 134 13.33 10.69 0.96
N ARG A 135 14.09 10.68 2.07
CA ARG A 135 15.49 11.14 2.12
C ARG A 135 16.47 10.40 1.20
N ASP A 136 16.11 9.20 0.78
CA ASP A 136 16.83 8.37 -0.20
C ASP A 136 16.19 8.47 -1.61
N GLY A 137 15.34 9.47 -1.82
CA GLY A 137 14.75 9.83 -3.10
C GLY A 137 13.86 8.75 -3.72
N ILE A 138 13.93 8.65 -5.05
CA ILE A 138 13.45 7.49 -5.81
C ILE A 138 14.60 6.49 -5.82
N PRO A 139 14.42 5.25 -5.31
CA PRO A 139 15.54 4.35 -5.11
C PRO A 139 16.23 4.02 -6.43
N ASP A 140 17.57 4.17 -6.44
CA ASP A 140 18.43 3.79 -7.56
C ASP A 140 18.78 2.29 -7.56
N HIS A 141 18.32 1.55 -6.55
CA HIS A 141 18.40 0.09 -6.50
C HIS A 141 17.06 -0.53 -6.94
N GLY A 142 17.13 -1.74 -7.51
CA GLY A 142 15.97 -2.38 -8.12
C GLY A 142 15.61 -1.75 -9.46
N ARG A 143 14.35 -1.86 -9.86
CA ARG A 143 13.85 -1.45 -11.18
C ARG A 143 12.66 -0.49 -11.10
N TYR A 144 12.31 -0.04 -9.89
CA TYR A 144 11.18 0.86 -9.65
C TYR A 144 11.27 2.17 -10.44
N LYS A 145 12.43 2.85 -10.39
CA LYS A 145 12.67 4.08 -11.15
C LYS A 145 12.49 3.88 -12.66
N GLU A 146 13.11 2.81 -13.18
CA GLU A 146 12.99 2.45 -14.60
C GLU A 146 11.54 2.21 -15.01
N LEU A 147 10.75 1.50 -14.19
CA LEU A 147 9.33 1.28 -14.43
C LEU A 147 8.54 2.58 -14.54
N LEU A 148 8.79 3.54 -13.65
CA LEU A 148 8.13 4.86 -13.68
C LEU A 148 8.52 5.62 -14.97
N ASP A 149 9.77 5.51 -15.40
CA ASP A 149 10.27 6.14 -16.63
C ASP A 149 9.67 5.56 -17.92
N MET A 150 9.12 4.34 -17.88
CA MET A 150 8.51 3.68 -19.05
C MET A 150 7.21 4.36 -19.52
N ALA A 151 6.58 5.19 -18.68
CA ALA A 151 5.28 5.77 -18.97
C ALA A 151 5.20 7.25 -18.57
N ARG A 152 4.25 7.96 -19.18
CA ARG A 152 3.93 9.36 -18.83
C ARG A 152 2.57 9.50 -18.16
N SER A 153 1.92 8.38 -17.84
CA SER A 153 0.68 8.34 -17.06
C SER A 153 0.49 6.99 -16.37
N PRO A 154 -0.26 6.95 -15.25
CA PRO A 154 -0.59 5.71 -14.55
C PRO A 154 -1.28 4.68 -15.45
N GLN A 155 -2.18 5.14 -16.31
CA GLN A 155 -2.88 4.30 -17.28
C GLN A 155 -1.90 3.61 -18.25
N LYS A 156 -0.94 4.35 -18.81
CA LYS A 156 0.06 3.77 -19.73
C LYS A 156 1.03 2.83 -19.03
N LEU A 157 1.38 3.12 -17.79
CA LEU A 157 2.20 2.21 -16.98
C LEU A 157 1.49 0.86 -16.78
N LEU A 158 0.19 0.88 -16.47
CA LEU A 158 -0.59 -0.35 -16.34
C LEU A 158 -0.76 -1.10 -17.66
N GLU A 159 -0.93 -0.40 -18.79
CA GLU A 159 -0.97 -1.05 -20.11
C GLU A 159 0.33 -1.82 -20.41
N ILE A 160 1.48 -1.23 -20.10
CA ILE A 160 2.80 -1.88 -20.24
C ILE A 160 2.89 -3.09 -19.31
N ILE A 161 2.60 -2.92 -18.02
CA ILE A 161 2.68 -3.99 -17.01
C ILE A 161 1.75 -5.17 -17.34
N ASN A 162 0.60 -4.92 -17.95
CA ASN A 162 -0.35 -5.96 -18.33
C ASN A 162 -0.07 -6.60 -19.70
N THR A 163 0.99 -6.19 -20.40
CA THR A 163 1.40 -6.81 -21.66
C THR A 163 1.79 -8.28 -21.41
N PRO A 164 1.27 -9.25 -22.20
CA PRO A 164 1.62 -10.66 -22.03
C PRO A 164 3.14 -10.89 -22.04
N GLY A 165 3.64 -11.55 -20.99
CA GLY A 165 5.07 -11.84 -20.83
C GLY A 165 5.88 -10.73 -20.16
N PHE A 166 5.27 -9.57 -19.83
CA PHE A 166 5.94 -8.56 -19.03
C PHE A 166 6.26 -9.10 -17.63
N SER A 167 7.51 -8.95 -17.21
CA SER A 167 7.98 -9.31 -15.88
C SER A 167 9.22 -8.48 -15.58
N MET A 168 9.17 -7.72 -14.50
CA MET A 168 10.29 -6.90 -14.04
C MET A 168 10.26 -6.85 -12.51
N GLN A 169 11.43 -6.84 -11.88
CA GLN A 169 11.54 -6.57 -10.44
C GLN A 169 10.79 -5.26 -10.11
N ASP A 170 10.19 -5.17 -8.92
CA ASP A 170 9.47 -3.98 -8.43
C ASP A 170 8.19 -3.61 -9.20
N GLN A 171 7.79 -4.41 -10.20
CA GLN A 171 6.57 -4.20 -10.98
C GLN A 171 5.31 -4.11 -10.11
N TRP A 172 5.24 -4.86 -9.01
CA TRP A 172 4.10 -4.82 -8.09
C TRP A 172 3.94 -3.45 -7.42
N GLU A 173 5.02 -2.81 -7.01
CA GLU A 173 4.95 -1.52 -6.30
C GLU A 173 4.51 -0.41 -7.28
N ALA A 174 5.12 -0.38 -8.47
CA ALA A 174 4.74 0.55 -9.53
C ALA A 174 3.29 0.33 -10.00
N GLN A 175 2.83 -0.93 -10.06
CA GLN A 175 1.45 -1.26 -10.38
C GLN A 175 0.47 -0.78 -9.30
N ILE A 176 0.78 -1.01 -8.01
CA ILE A 176 -0.05 -0.54 -6.91
C ILE A 176 -0.13 0.99 -6.93
N GLN A 177 0.99 1.70 -7.12
CA GLN A 177 1.00 3.14 -7.25
C GLN A 177 0.07 3.60 -8.38
N ALA A 178 0.19 2.99 -9.56
CA ALA A 178 -0.63 3.37 -10.72
C ALA A 178 -2.13 3.10 -10.50
N LEU A 179 -2.49 1.99 -9.85
CA LEU A 179 -3.89 1.68 -9.49
C LEU A 179 -4.47 2.71 -8.52
N ILE A 180 -3.69 3.18 -7.54
CA ILE A 180 -4.09 4.24 -6.62
C ILE A 180 -4.34 5.54 -7.39
N GLN A 181 -3.43 5.90 -8.30
CA GLN A 181 -3.51 7.12 -9.11
C GLN A 181 -4.66 7.09 -10.14
N LEU A 182 -5.10 5.91 -10.58
CA LEU A 182 -6.34 5.79 -11.36
C LEU A 182 -7.60 6.01 -10.52
N LYS A 183 -7.53 5.80 -9.21
CA LYS A 183 -8.64 6.00 -8.28
C LYS A 183 -8.71 7.44 -7.77
N ALA A 184 -7.58 8.08 -7.48
CA ALA A 184 -7.50 9.38 -6.84
C ALA A 184 -6.27 10.18 -7.29
N ASP A 185 -6.36 11.52 -7.23
CA ASP A 185 -5.20 12.39 -7.36
C ASP A 185 -4.27 12.17 -6.15
N VAL A 186 -2.96 12.04 -6.36
CA VAL A 186 -2.01 11.78 -5.27
C VAL A 186 -0.95 12.87 -5.21
N TYR A 187 -0.98 13.63 -4.11
CA TYR A 187 -0.05 14.69 -3.79
C TYR A 187 1.03 14.17 -2.83
N LEU A 188 2.29 14.44 -3.15
CA LEU A 188 3.44 14.09 -2.29
C LEU A 188 4.05 15.35 -1.69
N LYS A 189 4.05 15.41 -0.35
CA LYS A 189 4.81 16.37 0.43
C LYS A 189 6.12 15.72 0.88
N THR A 190 7.23 16.22 0.36
CA THR A 190 8.61 15.83 0.71
C THR A 190 9.52 17.07 0.63
N SER A 191 10.71 16.97 1.21
CA SER A 191 11.78 17.97 1.09
C SER A 191 12.98 17.47 0.28
N TYR A 192 12.96 16.21 -0.18
CA TYR A 192 14.10 15.52 -0.77
C TYR A 192 13.92 15.17 -2.26
N LEU A 193 12.76 15.49 -2.84
CA LEU A 193 12.50 15.36 -4.27
C LEU A 193 12.07 16.72 -4.83
N SER A 194 12.59 17.05 -6.01
CA SER A 194 12.13 18.17 -6.80
C SER A 194 10.75 17.89 -7.40
N ASP A 195 10.01 18.95 -7.74
CA ASP A 195 8.74 18.82 -8.44
C ASP A 195 8.83 17.99 -9.73
N GLU A 196 9.95 18.11 -10.43
CA GLU A 196 10.18 17.38 -11.68
C GLU A 196 10.30 15.88 -11.40
N GLU A 197 11.08 15.48 -10.38
CA GLU A 197 11.17 14.07 -9.96
C GLU A 197 9.81 13.52 -9.49
N ILE A 198 9.03 14.33 -8.75
CA ILE A 198 7.69 13.94 -8.30
C ILE A 198 6.76 13.72 -9.50
N ARG A 199 6.77 14.62 -10.50
CA ARG A 199 5.96 14.49 -11.71
C ARG A 199 6.43 13.34 -12.61
N GLN A 200 7.74 13.11 -12.71
CA GLN A 200 8.32 11.96 -13.40
C GLN A 200 7.87 10.65 -12.74
N ALA A 201 7.74 10.64 -11.42
CA ALA A 201 7.14 9.54 -10.67
C ALA A 201 5.60 9.49 -10.73
N LEU A 202 4.97 10.25 -11.65
CA LEU A 202 3.53 10.28 -11.90
C LEU A 202 2.68 10.86 -10.76
N LEU A 203 3.30 11.58 -9.82
CA LEU A 203 2.66 12.18 -8.65
C LEU A 203 2.53 13.71 -8.82
N LEU A 204 1.75 14.32 -7.93
CA LEU A 204 1.58 15.77 -7.86
C LEU A 204 2.41 16.34 -6.70
N PRO A 205 3.21 17.40 -6.91
CA PRO A 205 3.96 18.02 -5.83
C PRO A 205 3.03 18.76 -4.86
N CYS A 206 3.34 18.67 -3.57
CA CYS A 206 2.70 19.43 -2.50
C CYS A 206 3.77 20.17 -1.69
N HIS A 207 3.66 21.49 -1.61
CA HIS A 207 4.63 22.32 -0.89
C HIS A 207 4.20 22.59 0.56
N SER A 208 2.90 22.79 0.79
CA SER A 208 2.25 22.91 2.10
C SER A 208 0.98 22.06 2.09
N ILE A 209 0.79 21.28 3.14
CA ILE A 209 -0.42 20.44 3.30
C ILE A 209 -1.63 21.35 3.55
N GLU A 210 -1.44 22.41 4.34
CA GLU A 210 -2.47 23.38 4.70
C GLU A 210 -3.00 24.11 3.46
N GLU A 211 -2.12 24.68 2.64
CA GLU A 211 -2.49 25.37 1.40
C GLU A 211 -3.15 24.42 0.40
N GLU A 212 -2.66 23.18 0.31
CA GLU A 212 -3.23 22.15 -0.57
C GLU A 212 -4.63 21.76 -0.12
N VAL A 213 -4.86 21.57 1.18
CA VAL A 213 -6.19 21.32 1.74
C VAL A 213 -7.15 22.49 1.46
N GLU A 214 -6.71 23.74 1.66
CA GLU A 214 -7.54 24.92 1.34
C GLU A 214 -7.93 24.97 -0.14
N ARG A 215 -6.99 24.63 -1.04
CA ARG A 215 -7.25 24.55 -2.48
C ARG A 215 -8.26 23.44 -2.80
N LEU A 216 -8.12 22.28 -2.17
CA LEU A 216 -9.04 21.15 -2.37
C LEU A 216 -10.43 21.43 -1.81
N LEU A 217 -10.56 22.15 -0.70
CA LEU A 217 -11.87 22.58 -0.16
C LEU A 217 -12.59 23.56 -1.10
N LYS A 218 -11.85 24.36 -1.88
CA LYS A 218 -12.45 25.18 -2.96
C LYS A 218 -12.94 24.32 -4.13
N ARG A 219 -12.29 23.19 -4.42
CA ARG A 219 -12.65 22.25 -5.49
C ARG A 219 -13.84 21.35 -5.11
N TYR A 220 -13.77 20.69 -3.95
CA TYR A 220 -14.78 19.73 -3.49
C TYR A 220 -15.93 20.38 -2.71
N GLY A 221 -15.76 21.63 -2.28
CA GLY A 221 -16.71 22.38 -1.47
C GLY A 221 -16.36 22.37 0.03
N PRO A 222 -16.87 23.34 0.80
CA PRO A 222 -16.52 23.52 2.21
C PRO A 222 -17.02 22.38 3.14
N GLN A 223 -17.86 21.49 2.63
CA GLN A 223 -18.38 20.31 3.33
C GLN A 223 -17.66 19.02 2.94
N ALA A 224 -16.56 19.11 2.19
CA ALA A 224 -15.79 17.94 1.79
C ALA A 224 -15.26 17.19 3.04
N SER A 225 -15.38 15.87 2.99
CA SER A 225 -14.96 14.99 4.07
C SER A 225 -13.46 14.74 4.02
N ILE A 226 -12.78 14.90 5.16
CA ILE A 226 -11.34 14.71 5.30
C ILE A 226 -11.05 13.60 6.31
N CYS A 227 -10.24 12.62 5.93
CA CYS A 227 -9.68 11.62 6.83
C CYS A 227 -8.18 11.88 7.03
N VAL A 228 -7.69 11.74 8.26
CA VAL A 228 -6.26 11.86 8.57
C VAL A 228 -5.75 10.53 9.12
N LEU A 229 -4.67 10.02 8.52
CA LEU A 229 -4.00 8.77 8.85
C LEU A 229 -2.54 9.07 9.27
N PRO A 230 -2.29 9.41 10.54
CA PRO A 230 -0.97 9.86 10.99
C PRO A 230 0.12 8.79 10.87
N GLU A 231 -0.25 7.52 10.91
CA GLU A 231 0.65 6.36 10.90
C GLU A 231 0.27 5.40 9.76
N GLY A 232 0.19 5.92 8.53
CA GLY A 232 -0.35 5.28 7.31
C GLY A 232 -0.31 3.75 7.27
N PRO A 233 0.80 3.06 6.97
CA PRO A 233 0.73 1.61 6.85
C PRO A 233 0.61 0.87 8.20
N GLN A 234 0.65 1.56 9.34
CA GLN A 234 0.51 0.95 10.67
C GLN A 234 -0.96 0.91 11.14
N THR A 235 -1.74 1.93 10.78
CA THR A 235 -3.19 1.99 11.03
C THR A 235 -3.94 2.05 9.71
N ILE A 236 -4.54 0.93 9.31
CA ILE A 236 -5.17 0.79 8.01
C ILE A 236 -6.69 0.93 8.13
N PRO A 237 -7.30 1.98 7.55
CA PRO A 237 -8.74 2.11 7.56
C PRO A 237 -9.38 1.16 6.53
N TYR A 238 -10.61 0.72 6.77
CA TYR A 238 -11.39 -0.04 5.80
C TYR A 238 -12.87 0.34 5.86
N LEU A 239 -13.56 0.24 4.73
CA LEU A 239 -15.00 0.48 4.67
C LEU A 239 -15.76 -0.65 5.37
N GLU A 240 -16.65 -0.31 6.31
CA GLU A 240 -17.60 -1.28 6.85
C GLU A 240 -18.46 -1.83 5.71
N ALA A 241 -18.62 -3.15 5.67
CA ALA A 241 -19.63 -3.74 4.80
C ALA A 241 -20.99 -3.17 5.22
N ALA A 242 -21.75 -2.63 4.27
CA ALA A 242 -23.09 -2.13 4.54
C ALA A 242 -23.87 -3.23 5.28
N ARG A 243 -24.29 -2.95 6.52
CA ARG A 243 -25.18 -3.87 7.24
C ARG A 243 -26.42 -4.04 6.36
N PRO A 244 -26.85 -5.27 6.03
CA PRO A 244 -28.16 -5.43 5.43
C PRO A 244 -29.18 -4.78 6.36
N LEU A 245 -30.01 -3.90 5.81
CA LEU A 245 -31.13 -3.33 6.55
C LEU A 245 -31.96 -4.51 7.07
N SER A 246 -32.05 -4.59 8.40
CA SER A 246 -32.85 -5.58 9.13
C SER A 246 -34.32 -5.49 8.79
#